data_AF-A0A6M8WDM0-F1
#
_entry.id   AF-A0A6M8WDM0-F1
#
_cell.length_a   1.000
_cell.length_b   1.000
_cell.length_c   1.000
_cell.angle_alpha   90.00
_cell.angle_beta   90.00
_cell.angle_gamma   90.00
#
_symmetry.space_group_name_H-M   'P 1'
#
loop_
_entity.id
_entity.type
_entity.pdbx_description
1 polymer ?
#
loop_
_entity_poly.entity_id
_entity_poly.type
_entity_poly.pdbx_seq_one_letter_code
_entity_poly.pdbx_strand_id
1 'polypeptide(L)'
;MGHRNTAATPQRPLRPGCTYSNGSFGGNWEVRRILAIEAPCDEQPAANITYQVVVGHHRRKKAHCTCIDFNQWARYRVERNETTWYRVEF
;
A
#
# COMPACT_ATOMS: atom_id res chain seq x y z
N MET A 1 24.33 18.05 2.90
CA MET A 1 23.67 17.31 4.01
C MET A 1 22.23 17.09 3.59
N GLY A 2 21.86 15.87 3.18
CA GLY A 2 20.53 15.59 2.63
C GLY A 2 19.51 15.44 3.75
N HIS A 3 18.63 16.42 3.92
CA HIS A 3 17.49 16.32 4.81
C HIS A 3 16.53 15.25 4.26
N ARG A 4 16.59 14.02 4.81
CA ARG A 4 15.48 13.08 4.68
C ARG A 4 14.34 13.65 5.51
N ASN A 5 13.45 14.36 4.84
CA ASN A 5 12.22 14.84 5.43
C ASN A 5 11.32 13.62 5.65
N THR A 6 11.48 12.94 6.78
CA THR A 6 10.58 11.85 7.21
C THR A 6 9.30 12.49 7.71
N ALA A 7 8.52 13.09 6.81
CA ALA A 7 7.15 13.45 7.12
C ALA A 7 6.44 12.12 7.45
N ALA A 8 6.02 11.95 8.70
CA ALA A 8 5.20 10.83 9.11
C ALA A 8 4.02 10.74 8.13
N THR A 9 4.00 9.70 7.29
CA THR A 9 2.89 9.49 6.36
C THR A 9 1.64 9.38 7.23
N PRO A 10 0.61 10.23 7.02
CA PRO A 10 -0.61 10.14 7.82
C PRO A 10 -1.14 8.72 7.72
N GLN A 11 -1.36 8.09 8.88
CA GLN A 11 -1.93 6.76 8.94
C GLN A 11 -3.33 6.85 8.32
N ARG A 12 -3.48 6.23 7.16
CA ARG A 12 -4.74 6.20 6.43
C ARG A 12 -5.42 4.88 6.71
N PRO A 13 -6.75 4.84 6.74
CA PRO A 13 -7.48 3.59 6.94
C PRO A 13 -7.11 2.60 5.82
N LEU A 14 -6.39 1.54 6.20
CA LEU A 14 -6.12 0.41 5.33
C LEU A 14 -7.34 -0.51 5.34
N ARG A 15 -7.78 -0.95 4.16
CA ARG A 15 -9.02 -1.71 4.01
C ARG A 15 -8.76 -2.96 3.15
N PRO A 16 -9.25 -4.15 3.58
CA PRO A 16 -9.25 -5.33 2.72
C PRO A 16 -9.97 -5.06 1.40
N GLY A 17 -9.51 -5.71 0.33
CA GLY A 17 -10.05 -5.56 -1.01
C GLY A 17 -9.56 -4.32 -1.77
N CYS A 18 -9.08 -3.28 -1.08
CA CYS A 18 -8.57 -2.05 -1.69
C CYS A 18 -7.15 -2.19 -2.24
N THR A 19 -6.80 -1.32 -3.19
CA THR A 19 -5.49 -1.24 -3.83
C THR A 19 -4.73 0.03 -3.47
N TYR A 20 -3.42 -0.10 -3.27
CA TYR A 20 -2.53 0.96 -2.84
C TYR A 20 -1.27 0.99 -3.68
N SER A 21 -0.75 2.17 -3.96
CA SER A 21 0.49 2.39 -4.69
C SER A 21 1.56 3.00 -3.80
N ASN A 22 2.82 2.61 -4.04
CA ASN A 22 3.97 3.25 -3.41
C ASN A 22 4.28 4.67 -3.90
N GLY A 23 3.60 5.14 -4.96
CA GLY A 23 3.81 6.48 -5.52
C GLY A 23 5.13 6.66 -6.28
N SER A 24 5.89 5.58 -6.48
CA SER A 24 7.08 5.57 -7.34
C SER A 24 6.71 5.66 -8.82
N PHE A 25 7.70 5.80 -9.68
CA PHE A 25 7.55 5.84 -11.15
C PHE A 25 8.37 4.72 -11.82
N GLY A 26 8.02 4.40 -13.07
CA GLY A 26 8.75 3.43 -13.88
C GLY A 26 8.77 2.02 -13.29
N GLY A 27 9.89 1.30 -13.41
CA GLY A 27 10.02 -0.09 -12.97
C GLY A 27 9.87 -0.31 -11.45
N ASN A 28 10.01 0.76 -10.65
CA ASN A 28 9.82 0.73 -9.21
C ASN A 28 8.37 1.01 -8.79
N TRP A 29 7.51 1.42 -9.72
CA TRP A 29 6.09 1.63 -9.44
C TRP A 29 5.42 0.29 -9.19
N GLU A 30 4.77 0.19 -8.03
CA GLU A 30 4.12 -1.05 -7.61
C GLU A 30 2.75 -0.71 -7.01
N VAL A 31 1.77 -1.57 -7.31
CA VAL A 31 0.43 -1.52 -6.73
C VAL A 31 0.17 -2.85 -6.03
N ARG A 32 -0.24 -2.77 -4.76
CA ARG A 32 -0.60 -3.91 -3.91
C ARG A 32 -2.08 -3.86 -3.58
N ARG A 33 -2.77 -5.00 -3.70
CA ARG A 33 -4.13 -5.21 -3.20
C ARG A 33 -4.05 -5.87 -1.83
N ILE A 34 -4.71 -5.30 -0.83
CA ILE A 34 -4.87 -5.96 0.47
C ILE A 34 -5.87 -7.10 0.30
N LEU A 35 -5.48 -8.31 0.67
CA LEU A 35 -6.34 -9.49 0.68
C LEU A 35 -7.01 -9.66 2.04
N ALA A 36 -6.24 -9.49 3.11
CA ALA A 36 -6.71 -9.63 4.49
C ALA A 36 -5.87 -8.75 5.44
N ILE A 37 -6.49 -8.34 6.54
CA ILE A 37 -5.84 -7.67 7.67
C ILE A 37 -6.25 -8.48 8.91
N GLU A 38 -5.29 -8.90 9.73
CA GLU A 38 -5.56 -9.76 10.89
C GLU A 38 -6.33 -9.05 12.01
N ALA A 39 -6.05 -7.76 12.24
CA ALA A 39 -6.75 -6.92 13.21
C ALA A 39 -6.76 -5.46 12.73
N PRO A 40 -7.71 -4.61 13.18
CA PRO A 40 -7.77 -3.21 12.76
C PRO A 40 -6.44 -2.49 12.96
N CYS A 41 -5.90 -1.89 11.90
CA CYS A 41 -4.55 -1.31 11.92
C CYS A 41 -4.41 -0.08 12.85
N ASP A 42 -5.52 0.57 13.16
CA ASP A 42 -5.65 1.66 14.13
C ASP A 42 -5.58 1.16 15.58
N GLU A 43 -6.06 -0.06 15.85
CA GLU A 43 -5.98 -0.69 17.17
C GLU A 43 -4.68 -1.49 17.35
N GLN A 44 -4.22 -2.18 16.29
CA GLN A 44 -3.06 -3.07 16.32
C GLN A 44 -2.12 -2.81 15.13
N PRO A 45 -1.22 -1.81 15.23
CA PRO A 45 -0.29 -1.46 14.15
C PRO A 45 0.70 -2.59 13.77
N ALA A 46 0.92 -3.56 14.67
CA ALA A 46 1.76 -4.72 14.43
C ALA A 46 1.03 -5.90 13.76
N ALA A 47 -0.30 -5.81 13.56
CA ALA A 47 -1.08 -6.86 12.91
C ALA A 47 -0.60 -7.10 11.48
N ASN A 48 -0.63 -8.36 11.01
CA ASN A 48 -0.20 -8.66 9.66
C ASN A 48 -1.29 -8.32 8.62
N ILE A 49 -0.80 -7.85 7.48
CA ILE A 49 -1.54 -7.64 6.26
C ILE A 49 -1.06 -8.67 5.25
N THR A 50 -1.98 -9.46 4.72
CA THR A 50 -1.71 -10.28 3.53
C THR A 50 -2.09 -9.48 2.30
N TYR A 51 -1.17 -9.33 1.35
CA TYR A 51 -1.41 -8.59 0.11
C TYR A 51 -0.95 -9.36 -1.14
N GLN A 52 -1.44 -8.91 -2.30
CA GLN A 52 -0.98 -9.34 -3.61
C GLN A 52 -0.47 -8.16 -4.42
N VAL A 53 0.68 -8.32 -5.09
CA VAL A 53 1.18 -7.33 -6.05
C VAL A 53 0.40 -7.46 -7.36
N VAL A 54 -0.33 -6.41 -7.75
CA VAL A 54 -1.18 -6.40 -8.95
C VAL A 54 -0.53 -5.66 -10.14
N VAL A 55 0.40 -4.75 -9.84
CA VAL A 55 1.27 -4.03 -10.80
C VAL A 55 2.67 -3.93 -10.20
N GLY A 56 3.71 -4.01 -11.03
CA GLY A 56 5.11 -3.86 -10.61
C GLY A 56 5.94 -5.11 -10.87
N HIS A 57 7.23 -5.06 -10.53
CA HIS A 57 8.20 -6.15 -10.77
C HIS A 57 7.77 -7.49 -10.15
N HIS A 58 7.09 -7.45 -9.01
CA HIS A 58 6.65 -8.65 -8.28
C HIS A 58 5.21 -9.08 -8.60
N ARG A 59 4.67 -8.69 -9.76
CA ARG A 59 3.28 -8.96 -10.14
C ARG A 59 2.88 -10.42 -9.92
N ARG A 60 1.65 -10.61 -9.43
CA ARG A 60 1.01 -11.89 -9.05
C ARG A 60 1.55 -12.53 -7.76
N LYS A 61 2.69 -12.09 -7.22
CA LYS A 61 3.19 -12.59 -5.94
C LYS A 61 2.30 -12.13 -4.79
N LYS A 62 2.12 -13.01 -3.80
CA LYS A 62 1.51 -12.71 -2.51
C LYS A 62 2.59 -12.64 -1.45
N ALA A 63 2.42 -11.77 -0.47
CA ALA A 63 3.32 -11.63 0.67
C ALA A 63 2.56 -11.06 1.87
N HIS A 64 3.23 -11.01 3.01
CA HIS A 64 2.72 -10.43 4.25
C HIS A 64 3.68 -9.37 4.77
N CYS A 65 3.15 -8.37 5.46
CA CYS A 65 3.92 -7.38 6.24
C CYS A 65 3.03 -6.79 7.34
N THR A 66 3.59 -6.03 8.27
CA THR A 66 2.79 -5.37 9.31
C THR A 66 1.95 -4.21 8.74
N CYS A 67 0.91 -3.79 9.47
CA CYS A 67 0.18 -2.56 9.15
C CYS A 67 1.09 -1.33 9.09
N ILE A 68 2.10 -1.23 9.96
CA ILE A 68 3.09 -0.15 9.95
C ILE A 68 3.88 -0.16 8.63
N ASP A 69 4.45 -1.31 8.26
CA ASP A 69 5.27 -1.42 7.05
C ASP A 69 4.45 -1.10 5.80
N PHE A 70 3.22 -1.59 5.74
CA PHE A 70 2.34 -1.32 4.61
C PHE A 70 1.96 0.16 4.53
N ASN A 71 1.66 0.82 5.66
CA ASN A 71 1.35 2.25 5.69
C ASN A 71 2.56 3.12 5.28
N GLN A 72 3.77 2.73 5.68
CA GLN A 72 4.99 3.43 5.27
C GLN A 72 5.24 3.27 3.77
N TRP A 73 4.99 2.07 3.23
CA TRP A 73 5.12 1.79 1.80
C TRP A 73 4.02 2.47 0.96
N ALA A 74 2.77 2.50 1.44
CA ALA A 74 1.62 2.99 0.69
C ALA A 74 1.57 4.52 0.66
N ARG A 75 1.72 5.10 -0.54
CA ARG A 75 1.60 6.55 -0.75
C ARG A 75 0.24 6.99 -1.22
N TYR A 76 -0.49 6.20 -1.99
CA TYR A 76 -1.84 6.53 -2.45
C TYR A 76 -2.73 5.29 -2.43
N ARG A 77 -4.02 5.42 -2.11
CA ARG A 77 -5.00 4.44 -2.58
C ARG A 77 -5.28 4.72 -4.04
N VAL A 78 -5.41 3.66 -4.80
CA VAL A 78 -5.68 3.72 -6.22
C VAL A 78 -6.80 2.76 -6.57
N GLU A 79 -7.51 3.06 -7.64
CA GLU A 79 -8.48 2.15 -8.25
C GLU A 79 -8.14 1.98 -9.72
N ARG A 80 -8.50 0.81 -10.27
CA ARG A 80 -8.27 0.49 -11.67
C ARG A 80 -9.55 0.67 -12.45
N ASN A 81 -9.50 1.52 -13.46
CA ASN A 81 -10.52 1.61 -14.49
C ASN A 81 -9.92 1.09 -15.81
N GLU A 82 -10.41 -0.07 -16.26
CA GLU A 82 -9.92 -0.83 -17.42
C GLU A 82 -8.39 -1.10 -17.40
N THR A 83 -7.60 -0.17 -17.93
CA THR A 83 -6.14 -0.26 -18.05
C THR A 83 -5.41 0.80 -17.23
N THR A 84 -6.14 1.80 -16.73
CA THR A 84 -5.57 2.98 -16.07
C THR A 84 -5.81 2.96 -14.57
N TRP A 85 -4.82 3.44 -13.82
CA TRP A 85 -4.86 3.55 -12.37
C TRP A 85 -5.02 5.00 -11.95
N TYR A 86 -6.02 5.27 -11.11
CA TYR A 86 -6.34 6.62 -10.63
C TYR A 86 -6.18 6.66 -9.12
N ARG A 87 -5.64 7.77 -8.62
CA ARG A 87 -5.63 8.05 -7.18
C ARG A 87 -7.06 8.30 -6.73
N VAL A 88 -7.41 7.75 -5.59
CA VAL A 88 -8.67 8.04 -4.91
C VAL A 88 -8.36 8.62 -3.54
N GLU A 89 -8.92 9.79 -3.27
CA GLU A 89 -8.91 10.38 -1.93
C GLU A 89 -10.11 9.84 -1.14
N PHE A 90 -9.96 9.81 0.17
CA PHE A 90 -11.00 9.51 1.14
C PHE A 90 -10.81 10.39 2.36
#